data_AF-A0A8X6H3R0-F1
#
_entry.id   AF-A0A8X6H3R0-F1
#
_cell.length_a   1.000
_cell.length_b   1.000
_cell.length_c   1.000
_cell.angle_alpha   90.00
_cell.angle_beta   90.00
_cell.angle_gamma   90.00
#
_symmetry.space_group_name_H-M   'P 1'
#
loop_
_entity.id
_entity.type
_entity.pdbx_description
1 polymer ?
#
loop_
_entity_poly.entity_id
_entity_poly.type
_entity_poly.pdbx_seq_one_letter_code
_entity_poly.pdbx_strand_id
1 'polypeptide(L)'
;MQTPERYEHALNCYHTTYRRSGALRQWFDQVLNTTISKDLAEMTEESKSKAQELRQERIHLIKSKVKEITGKDVDLDAGSLDTEAEDLAADEQVAKLFEVERLDGKNQNFLTANSAVPPAPTPVPVSDLAPMPTNEEIFGKIDELRKKHAVEMADFEKAQTINKARTTQGLQEKLQARRSRRSRMQNHEREIEAMQSA
;
A
#
# COMPACT_ATOMS: atom_id res chain seq x y z
N MET A 1 11.23 -2.72 -64.16
CA MET A 1 11.59 -2.73 -62.72
C MET A 1 10.35 -2.53 -61.85
N GLN A 2 9.25 -3.24 -62.14
CA GLN A 2 7.97 -3.22 -61.43
C GLN A 2 7.27 -4.54 -61.79
N THR A 3 7.46 -5.59 -60.98
CA THR A 3 6.84 -6.89 -61.22
C THR A 3 5.64 -7.08 -60.30
N PRO A 4 4.55 -7.74 -60.74
CA PRO A 4 3.37 -8.02 -59.92
C PRO A 4 3.72 -8.66 -58.57
N GLU A 5 4.67 -9.59 -58.57
CA GLU A 5 5.19 -10.28 -57.39
C GLU A 5 5.78 -9.33 -56.34
N ARG A 6 6.44 -8.24 -56.77
CA ARG A 6 6.98 -7.24 -55.84
C ARG A 6 5.88 -6.42 -55.18
N TYR A 7 4.81 -6.10 -55.91
CA TYR A 7 3.66 -5.41 -55.35
C TYR A 7 2.91 -6.28 -54.35
N GLU A 8 2.72 -7.56 -54.67
CA GLU A 8 2.11 -8.54 -53.76
C GLU A 8 2.96 -8.73 -52.50
N HIS A 9 4.29 -8.88 -52.64
CA HIS A 9 5.19 -8.96 -51.50
C HIS A 9 5.14 -7.71 -50.62
N ALA A 10 5.18 -6.52 -51.21
CA ALA A 10 5.06 -5.26 -50.46
C ALA A 10 3.72 -5.17 -49.71
N LEU A 11 2.61 -5.54 -50.36
CA LEU A 11 1.28 -5.55 -49.76
C LEU A 11 1.22 -6.52 -48.58
N ASN A 12 1.80 -7.72 -48.71
CA ASN A 12 1.91 -8.69 -47.63
C ASN A 12 2.74 -8.16 -46.44
N CYS A 13 3.84 -7.45 -46.70
CA CYS A 13 4.60 -6.79 -45.65
C CYS A 13 3.76 -5.72 -44.93
N TYR A 14 3.05 -4.86 -45.66
CA TYR A 14 2.19 -3.84 -45.05
C TYR A 14 1.06 -4.46 -44.23
N HIS A 15 0.39 -5.50 -44.76
CA HIS A 15 -0.69 -6.18 -44.06
C HIS A 15 -0.20 -6.88 -42.79
N THR A 16 0.95 -7.54 -42.84
CA THR A 16 1.56 -8.19 -41.68
C THR A 16 1.91 -7.19 -40.60
N THR A 17 2.56 -6.08 -40.97
CA THR A 17 2.90 -5.00 -40.03
C THR A 17 1.64 -4.39 -39.43
N TYR A 18 0.64 -4.07 -40.25
CA TYR A 18 -0.63 -3.51 -39.81
C TYR A 18 -1.35 -4.40 -38.80
N ARG A 19 -1.44 -5.71 -39.08
CA ARG A 19 -2.04 -6.69 -38.16
C ARG A 19 -1.27 -6.76 -36.84
N ARG A 20 0.07 -6.80 -36.88
CA ARG A 20 0.91 -6.83 -35.67
C ARG A 20 0.77 -5.56 -34.85
N SER A 21 0.78 -4.39 -35.48
CA SER A 21 0.55 -3.11 -34.80
C SER A 21 -0.85 -3.02 -34.19
N GLY A 22 -1.87 -3.56 -34.86
CA GLY A 22 -3.23 -3.65 -34.34
C GLY A 22 -3.33 -4.57 -33.11
N ALA A 23 -2.72 -5.75 -33.16
CA ALA A 23 -2.65 -6.67 -32.04
C ALA A 23 -1.91 -6.06 -30.83
N LEU A 24 -0.79 -5.36 -31.07
CA LEU A 24 -0.04 -4.68 -30.02
C LEU A 24 -0.87 -3.57 -29.36
N ARG A 25 -1.60 -2.78 -30.16
CA ARG A 25 -2.51 -1.77 -29.65
C ARG A 25 -3.60 -2.39 -28.77
N GLN A 26 -4.23 -3.47 -29.22
CA GLN A 26 -5.25 -4.19 -28.44
C GLN A 26 -4.68 -4.73 -27.14
N TRP A 27 -3.46 -5.26 -27.17
CA TRP A 27 -2.76 -5.72 -25.98
C TRP A 27 -2.48 -4.58 -25.00
N PHE A 28 -2.02 -3.42 -25.47
CA PHE A 28 -1.86 -2.24 -24.61
C PHE A 28 -3.19 -1.78 -23.99
N ASP A 29 -4.25 -1.70 -24.80
CA ASP A 29 -5.58 -1.31 -24.31
C ASP A 29 -6.09 -2.29 -23.25
N GLN A 30 -5.83 -3.59 -23.42
CA GLN A 30 -6.18 -4.60 -22.42
C GLN A 30 -5.37 -4.41 -21.13
N VAL A 31 -4.04 -4.36 -21.21
CA VAL A 31 -3.17 -4.21 -20.02
C VAL A 31 -3.48 -2.93 -19.25
N LEU A 32 -3.69 -1.81 -19.96
CA LEU A 32 -4.05 -0.54 -19.33
C LEU A 32 -5.37 -0.66 -18.56
N ASN A 33 -6.42 -1.18 -19.19
CA ASN A 33 -7.76 -1.13 -18.60
C ASN A 33 -8.04 -2.26 -17.61
N THR A 34 -7.48 -3.46 -17.81
CA THR A 34 -7.79 -4.63 -16.97
C THR A 34 -6.80 -4.86 -15.85
N THR A 35 -5.55 -4.43 -16.04
CA THR A 35 -4.48 -4.64 -15.05
C THR A 35 -4.16 -3.31 -14.38
N ILE A 36 -3.60 -2.35 -15.11
CA ILE A 36 -3.08 -1.11 -14.50
C ILE A 36 -4.19 -0.30 -13.83
N SER A 37 -5.31 -0.05 -14.52
CA SER A 37 -6.43 0.71 -13.94
C SER A 37 -7.07 0.00 -12.75
N LYS A 38 -7.10 -1.33 -12.77
CA LYS A 38 -7.67 -2.13 -11.67
C LYS A 38 -6.75 -2.11 -10.45
N ASP A 39 -5.46 -2.37 -10.66
CA ASP A 39 -4.46 -2.38 -9.60
C ASP A 39 -4.35 -0.99 -8.95
N LEU A 40 -4.43 0.08 -9.74
CA LEU A 40 -4.46 1.44 -9.22
C LEU A 40 -5.69 1.67 -8.33
N ALA A 41 -6.89 1.28 -8.79
CA ALA A 41 -8.11 1.45 -8.01
C ALA A 41 -8.06 0.65 -6.69
N GLU A 42 -7.53 -0.58 -6.73
CA GLU A 42 -7.36 -1.41 -5.54
C GLU A 42 -6.37 -0.78 -4.56
N MET A 43 -5.21 -0.33 -5.04
CA MET A 43 -4.21 0.35 -4.19
C MET A 43 -4.72 1.67 -3.60
N THR A 44 -5.51 2.44 -4.35
CA THR A 44 -6.12 3.68 -3.85
C THR A 44 -7.11 3.39 -2.73
N GLU A 45 -7.95 2.36 -2.88
CA GLU A 45 -8.90 1.97 -1.84
C GLU A 45 -8.20 1.44 -0.59
N GLU A 46 -7.16 0.61 -0.75
CA GLU A 46 -6.35 0.14 0.38
C GLU A 46 -5.68 1.30 1.12
N SER A 47 -5.14 2.28 0.38
CA SER A 47 -4.54 3.48 0.95
C SER A 47 -5.57 4.29 1.77
N LYS A 48 -6.78 4.51 1.22
CA LYS A 48 -7.87 5.22 1.91
C LYS A 48 -8.26 4.48 3.20
N SER A 49 -8.44 3.16 3.12
CA SER A 49 -8.77 2.31 4.26
C SER A 49 -7.70 2.39 5.36
N LYS A 50 -6.41 2.27 5.00
CA LYS A 50 -5.31 2.36 5.97
C LYS A 50 -5.16 3.75 6.57
N ALA A 51 -5.41 4.81 5.82
CA ALA A 51 -5.44 6.17 6.35
C ALA A 51 -6.54 6.33 7.41
N GLN A 52 -7.72 5.75 7.17
CA GLN A 52 -8.83 5.77 8.11
C GLN A 52 -8.53 4.96 9.38
N GLU A 53 -8.00 3.74 9.26
CA GLU A 53 -7.54 2.93 10.39
C GLU A 53 -6.51 3.67 11.24
N LEU A 54 -5.50 4.29 10.62
CA LEU A 54 -4.47 5.05 11.31
C LEU A 54 -5.07 6.24 12.09
N ARG A 55 -6.06 6.93 11.52
CA ARG A 55 -6.75 8.04 12.19
C ARG A 55 -7.56 7.55 13.38
N GLN A 56 -8.27 6.43 13.26
CA GLN A 56 -8.99 5.81 14.38
C GLN A 56 -8.03 5.43 15.51
N GLU A 57 -6.89 4.81 15.20
CA GLU A 57 -5.85 4.47 16.18
C GLU A 57 -5.25 5.72 16.82
N ARG A 58 -4.98 6.79 16.06
CA ARG A 58 -4.52 8.07 16.62
C ARG A 58 -5.52 8.65 17.61
N ILE A 59 -6.81 8.69 17.26
CA ILE A 59 -7.87 9.17 18.15
C ILE A 59 -7.95 8.28 19.41
N HIS A 60 -7.89 6.96 19.24
CA HIS A 60 -7.89 6.00 20.35
C HIS A 60 -6.73 6.25 21.32
N LEU A 61 -5.51 6.40 20.79
CA LEU A 61 -4.31 6.68 21.58
C LEU A 61 -4.41 8.03 22.30
N ILE A 62 -4.95 9.06 21.64
CA ILE A 62 -5.18 10.37 22.26
C ILE A 62 -6.20 10.25 23.41
N LYS A 63 -7.34 9.58 23.20
CA LYS A 63 -8.34 9.34 24.28
C LYS A 63 -7.69 8.62 25.46
N SER A 64 -6.95 7.55 25.19
CA SER A 64 -6.23 6.77 26.21
C SER A 64 -5.25 7.64 27.00
N LYS A 65 -4.46 8.49 26.30
CA LYS A 65 -3.47 9.35 26.93
C LYS A 65 -4.09 10.48 27.73
N VAL A 66 -5.16 11.09 27.23
CA VAL A 66 -5.90 12.15 27.93
C VAL A 66 -6.55 11.61 29.21
N LYS A 67 -7.10 10.39 29.15
CA LYS A 67 -7.66 9.69 30.32
C LYS A 67 -6.59 9.39 31.37
N GLU A 68 -5.39 8.97 30.96
CA GLU A 68 -4.27 8.75 31.87
C GLU A 68 -3.86 10.04 32.61
N ILE A 69 -3.83 11.17 31.92
CA ILE A 69 -3.38 12.46 32.49
C ILE A 69 -4.48 13.13 33.32
N THR A 70 -5.72 13.12 32.83
CA THR A 70 -6.82 13.94 33.38
C THR A 70 -7.75 13.14 34.29
N GLY A 71 -7.73 11.80 34.22
CA GLY A 71 -8.64 10.91 34.94
C GLY A 71 -10.10 10.98 34.45
N LYS A 72 -10.38 11.74 33.37
CA LYS A 72 -11.69 11.90 32.75
C LYS A 72 -11.67 11.34 31.34
N ASP A 73 -12.75 10.67 30.95
CA ASP A 73 -12.97 10.25 29.57
C ASP A 73 -13.35 11.47 28.72
N VAL A 74 -12.73 11.60 27.55
CA VAL A 74 -13.04 12.64 26.57
C VAL A 74 -13.59 11.97 25.33
N ASP A 75 -14.84 12.29 24.99
CA ASP A 75 -15.49 11.71 23.83
C ASP A 75 -15.20 12.55 22.58
N LEU A 76 -14.11 12.17 21.89
CA LEU A 76 -13.82 12.65 20.54
C LEU A 76 -14.54 11.74 19.54
N ASP A 77 -15.62 12.22 18.94
CA ASP A 77 -16.33 11.48 17.91
C ASP A 77 -15.56 11.53 16.59
N ALA A 78 -15.13 10.37 16.10
CA ALA A 78 -14.30 10.24 14.90
C ALA A 78 -15.11 10.41 13.60
N GLY A 79 -16.45 10.41 13.67
CA GLY A 79 -17.32 10.48 12.50
C GLY A 79 -17.79 11.87 12.09
N SER A 80 -17.56 12.92 12.91
CA SER A 80 -18.27 14.21 12.79
C SER A 80 -17.44 15.35 12.18
N LEU A 81 -16.13 15.18 12.00
CA LEU A 81 -15.27 16.18 11.36
C LEU A 81 -15.15 15.89 9.86
N ASP A 82 -16.15 16.32 9.09
CA ASP A 82 -16.17 16.67 7.64
C ASP A 82 -14.97 16.27 6.73
N THR A 83 -14.45 15.03 6.80
CA THR A 83 -13.15 14.69 6.17
C THR A 83 -13.24 14.17 4.74
N GLU A 84 -14.43 13.87 4.22
CA GLU A 84 -14.56 13.51 2.80
C GLU A 84 -14.16 14.70 1.91
N ALA A 85 -14.40 15.95 2.35
CA ALA A 85 -14.07 17.15 1.56
C ALA A 85 -12.56 17.49 1.55
N GLU A 86 -11.83 17.26 2.64
CA GLU A 86 -10.38 17.55 2.71
C GLU A 86 -9.52 16.49 2.02
N ASP A 87 -9.87 15.20 2.17
CA ASP A 87 -9.16 14.11 1.47
C ASP A 87 -9.46 14.15 -0.06
N LEU A 88 -10.67 14.49 -0.49
CA LEU A 88 -11.00 14.73 -1.91
C LEU A 88 -10.27 15.96 -2.50
N ALA A 89 -10.06 17.02 -1.70
CA ALA A 89 -9.35 18.22 -2.14
C ALA A 89 -7.85 17.99 -2.32
N ALA A 90 -7.25 17.09 -1.54
CA ALA A 90 -5.86 16.68 -1.70
C ALA A 90 -5.68 15.83 -2.97
N ASP A 91 -6.59 14.89 -3.24
CA ASP A 91 -6.57 14.05 -4.44
C ASP A 91 -6.83 14.86 -5.73
N GLU A 92 -7.73 15.85 -5.70
CA GLU A 92 -7.97 16.74 -6.85
C GLU A 92 -6.74 17.59 -7.21
N GLN A 93 -5.95 18.01 -6.21
CA GLN A 93 -4.71 18.75 -6.43
C GLN A 93 -3.60 17.88 -7.04
N VAL A 94 -3.51 16.61 -6.63
CA VAL A 94 -2.58 15.64 -7.22
C VAL A 94 -2.99 15.29 -8.66
N ALA A 95 -4.28 15.09 -8.93
CA ALA A 95 -4.79 14.87 -10.27
C ALA A 95 -4.47 16.05 -11.23
N LYS A 96 -4.63 17.29 -10.76
CA LYS A 96 -4.29 18.50 -11.52
C LYS A 96 -2.79 18.60 -11.84
N LEU A 97 -1.91 18.12 -10.96
CA LEU A 97 -0.46 18.08 -11.21
C LEU A 97 -0.10 17.14 -12.39
N PHE A 98 -0.79 16.01 -12.52
CA PHE A 98 -0.61 15.09 -13.66
C PHE A 98 -1.27 15.58 -14.95
N GLU A 99 -2.37 16.34 -14.87
CA GLU A 99 -3.00 16.97 -16.04
C GLU A 99 -2.16 18.11 -16.62
N VAL A 100 -1.47 18.89 -15.76
CA VAL A 100 -0.57 19.97 -16.20
C VAL A 100 0.62 19.41 -16.98
N GLU A 101 1.14 18.24 -16.61
CA GLU A 101 2.24 17.58 -17.35
C GLU A 101 1.79 17.02 -18.72
N ARG A 102 0.50 16.66 -18.89
CA ARG A 102 -0.06 16.26 -20.20
C ARG A 102 -0.32 17.43 -21.15
N LEU A 103 -0.38 18.67 -20.65
CA LEU A 103 -0.71 19.84 -21.46
C LEU A 103 0.51 20.53 -22.09
N ASP A 104 1.72 20.29 -21.60
CA ASP A 104 2.95 20.92 -22.12
C ASP A 104 3.59 20.16 -23.32
N GLY A 105 2.97 19.05 -23.75
CA GLY A 105 3.39 18.24 -24.89
C GLY A 105 2.64 18.48 -26.19
N LYS A 106 1.76 19.49 -26.28
CA LYS A 106 1.00 19.81 -27.52
C LYS A 106 1.77 20.78 -28.42
N ASN A 107 2.95 20.35 -28.89
CA ASN A 107 3.49 20.91 -30.12
C ASN A 107 2.65 20.42 -31.28
N GLN A 108 1.68 21.25 -31.64
CA GLN A 108 0.84 21.10 -32.82
C GLN A 108 1.70 21.20 -34.08
N ASN A 109 2.04 20.04 -34.65
CA ASN A 109 2.35 19.90 -36.07
C ASN A 109 1.81 18.56 -36.55
N PHE A 110 0.48 18.40 -36.47
CA PHE A 110 -0.21 17.33 -37.17
C PHE A 110 -0.54 17.83 -38.58
N LEU A 111 0.26 17.40 -39.56
CA LEU A 111 -0.06 17.52 -40.97
C LEU A 111 -1.35 16.74 -41.22
N THR A 112 -2.46 17.45 -41.42
CA THR A 112 -3.73 16.88 -41.87
C THR A 112 -3.59 16.40 -43.31
N ALA A 113 -3.15 15.15 -43.48
CA ALA A 113 -3.37 14.42 -44.72
C ALA A 113 -4.81 13.91 -44.72
N ASN A 114 -5.65 14.46 -45.60
CA ASN A 114 -6.90 13.83 -46.02
C ASN A 114 -6.55 12.46 -46.60
N SER A 115 -6.74 11.40 -45.82
CA SER A 115 -6.73 10.04 -46.31
C SER A 115 -7.93 9.33 -45.71
N ALA A 116 -8.82 8.85 -46.58
CA ALA A 116 -9.86 7.91 -46.21
C ALA A 116 -9.21 6.80 -45.38
N VAL A 117 -9.54 6.74 -44.10
CA VAL A 117 -8.97 5.76 -43.17
C VAL A 117 -9.35 4.38 -43.69
N PRO A 118 -8.40 3.53 -44.10
CA PRO A 118 -8.73 2.15 -44.44
C PRO A 118 -9.36 1.49 -43.20
N PRO A 119 -10.35 0.60 -43.38
CA PRO A 119 -11.06 -0.01 -42.26
C PRO A 119 -10.07 -0.60 -41.27
N ALA A 120 -10.27 -0.29 -39.99
CA ALA A 120 -9.44 -0.80 -38.88
C ALA A 120 -9.22 -2.31 -39.05
N PRO A 121 -8.04 -2.84 -38.70
CA PRO A 121 -7.77 -4.26 -38.87
C PRO A 121 -8.80 -5.03 -38.07
N THR A 122 -9.40 -6.05 -38.69
CA THR A 122 -10.34 -6.94 -38.01
C THR A 122 -9.72 -7.42 -36.70
N PRO A 123 -10.38 -7.23 -35.55
CA PRO A 123 -9.81 -7.58 -34.27
C PRO A 123 -9.32 -9.01 -34.26
N VAL A 124 -8.06 -9.19 -33.86
CA VAL A 124 -7.45 -10.51 -33.76
C VAL A 124 -8.09 -11.19 -32.54
N PRO A 125 -8.55 -12.45 -32.63
CA PRO A 125 -9.12 -13.14 -31.49
C PRO A 125 -8.09 -13.17 -30.35
N VAL A 126 -8.56 -13.03 -29.11
CA VAL A 126 -7.72 -12.89 -27.90
C VAL A 126 -6.72 -14.06 -27.74
N SER A 127 -7.02 -15.22 -28.32
CA SER A 127 -6.14 -16.41 -28.36
C SER A 127 -4.90 -16.26 -29.26
N ASP A 128 -4.95 -15.37 -30.25
CA ASP A 128 -3.85 -15.09 -31.19
C ASP A 128 -3.01 -13.88 -30.74
N LEU A 129 -3.40 -13.23 -29.64
CA LEU A 129 -2.56 -12.24 -28.96
C LEU A 129 -1.41 -12.97 -28.28
N ALA A 130 -0.24 -12.31 -28.18
CA ALA A 130 0.86 -12.85 -27.40
C ALA A 130 0.36 -13.17 -25.98
N PRO A 131 0.70 -14.35 -25.42
CA PRO A 131 0.28 -14.71 -24.07
C PRO A 131 0.72 -13.62 -23.12
N MET A 132 -0.16 -13.28 -22.17
CA MET A 132 0.18 -12.30 -21.15
C MET A 132 1.44 -12.76 -20.41
N PRO A 133 2.46 -11.89 -20.26
CA PRO A 133 3.66 -12.23 -19.53
C PRO A 133 3.27 -12.65 -18.11
N THR A 134 3.97 -13.65 -17.59
CA THR A 134 3.68 -14.19 -16.26
C THR A 134 4.09 -13.18 -15.18
N ASN A 135 3.43 -13.23 -14.01
CA ASN A 135 3.78 -12.34 -12.89
C ASN A 135 5.26 -12.43 -12.49
N GLU A 136 5.91 -13.58 -12.68
CA GLU A 136 7.35 -13.74 -12.45
C GLU A 136 8.21 -12.99 -13.49
N GLU A 137 7.75 -12.88 -14.74
CA GLU A 137 8.45 -12.12 -15.79
C GLU A 137 8.26 -10.60 -15.63
N ILE A 138 7.11 -10.16 -15.09
CA ILE A 138 6.82 -8.74 -14.86
C ILE A 138 7.45 -8.24 -13.56
N PHE A 139 7.32 -9.00 -12.48
CA PHE A 139 7.63 -8.55 -11.12
C PHE A 139 8.78 -9.32 -10.46
N GLY A 140 9.36 -10.32 -11.13
CA GLY A 140 10.42 -11.16 -10.60
C GLY A 140 9.94 -12.05 -9.45
N LYS A 141 10.84 -12.33 -8.50
CA LYS A 141 10.61 -13.22 -7.34
C LYS A 141 9.86 -12.53 -6.20
N ILE A 142 8.75 -11.85 -6.50
CA ILE A 142 8.01 -11.04 -5.53
C ILE A 142 7.45 -11.88 -4.37
N ASP A 143 7.07 -13.13 -4.65
CA ASP A 143 6.54 -14.03 -3.62
C ASP A 143 7.63 -14.53 -2.66
N GLU A 144 8.87 -14.70 -3.13
CA GLU A 144 10.01 -14.97 -2.25
C GLU A 144 10.26 -13.78 -1.31
N LEU A 145 10.12 -12.56 -1.82
CA LEU A 145 10.30 -11.34 -1.03
C LEU A 145 9.21 -11.18 0.03
N ARG A 146 7.94 -11.39 -0.34
CA ARG A 146 6.81 -11.41 0.60
C ARG A 146 7.01 -12.45 1.70
N LYS A 147 7.48 -13.64 1.34
CA LYS A 147 7.76 -14.72 2.30
C LYS A 147 8.87 -14.35 3.27
N LYS A 148 9.95 -13.73 2.81
CA LYS A 148 11.03 -13.24 3.69
C LYS A 148 10.51 -12.17 4.65
N HIS A 149 9.76 -11.20 4.14
CA HIS A 149 9.19 -10.14 4.97
C HIS A 149 8.23 -10.68 6.04
N ALA A 150 7.41 -11.68 5.69
CA ALA A 150 6.52 -12.33 6.66
C ALA A 150 7.31 -13.02 7.80
N VAL A 151 8.44 -13.66 7.48
CA VAL A 151 9.32 -14.26 8.48
C VAL A 151 9.97 -13.17 9.35
N GLU A 152 10.49 -12.11 8.74
CA GLU A 152 11.12 -10.98 9.47
C GLU A 152 10.14 -10.29 10.43
N MET A 153 8.89 -10.08 10.01
CA MET A 153 7.84 -9.52 10.86
C MET A 153 7.53 -10.41 12.07
N ALA A 154 7.43 -11.73 11.86
CA ALA A 154 7.19 -12.69 12.94
C ALA A 154 8.35 -12.71 13.95
N ASP A 155 9.60 -12.67 13.47
CA ASP A 155 10.78 -12.61 14.32
C ASP A 155 10.85 -11.28 15.10
N PHE A 156 10.47 -10.18 14.46
CA PHE A 156 10.41 -8.86 15.10
C PHE A 156 9.37 -8.83 16.23
N GLU A 157 8.16 -9.35 16.02
CA GLU A 157 7.14 -9.45 17.06
C GLU A 157 7.58 -10.34 18.23
N LYS A 158 8.23 -11.47 17.93
CA LYS A 158 8.79 -12.37 18.93
C LYS A 158 9.88 -11.67 19.76
N ALA A 159 10.76 -10.89 19.11
CA ALA A 159 11.76 -10.10 19.82
C ALA A 159 11.12 -9.01 20.69
N GLN A 160 10.05 -8.36 20.20
CA GLN A 160 9.34 -7.33 20.95
C GLN A 160 8.65 -7.90 22.20
N THR A 161 8.01 -9.05 22.08
CA THR A 161 7.33 -9.73 23.20
C THR A 161 8.33 -10.19 24.27
N ILE A 162 9.47 -10.76 23.87
CA ILE A 162 10.55 -11.15 24.79
C ILE A 162 11.11 -9.93 25.53
N ASN A 163 11.36 -8.82 24.83
CA ASN A 163 11.85 -7.60 25.47
C ASN A 163 10.84 -7.00 26.45
N LYS A 164 9.54 -7.00 26.09
CA LYS A 164 8.47 -6.58 27.01
C LYS A 164 8.46 -7.47 28.27
N ALA A 165 8.49 -8.80 28.10
CA ALA A 165 8.51 -9.75 29.20
C ALA A 165 9.73 -9.61 30.12
N ARG A 166 10.91 -9.39 29.54
CA ARG A 166 12.15 -9.13 30.31
C ARG A 166 12.04 -7.87 31.16
N THR A 167 11.46 -6.82 30.59
CA THR A 167 11.28 -5.54 31.27
C THR A 167 10.30 -5.65 32.43
N THR A 168 9.17 -6.33 32.23
CA THR A 168 8.16 -6.55 33.28
C THR A 168 8.68 -7.46 34.39
N GLN A 169 9.39 -8.53 34.05
CA GLN A 169 10.02 -9.41 35.03
C GLN A 169 11.03 -8.64 35.90
N GLY A 170 11.93 -7.87 35.29
CA GLY A 170 12.90 -7.07 36.03
C GLY A 170 12.26 -6.03 36.95
N LEU A 171 11.11 -5.47 36.56
CA LEU A 171 10.32 -4.58 37.43
C LEU A 171 9.69 -5.35 38.60
N GLN A 172 9.10 -6.50 38.33
CA GLN A 172 8.44 -7.33 39.34
C GLN A 172 9.43 -7.83 40.40
N GLU A 173 10.62 -8.28 39.99
CA GLU A 173 11.71 -8.67 40.91
C GLU A 173 12.13 -7.51 41.82
N LYS A 174 12.31 -6.31 41.25
CA LYS A 174 12.63 -5.10 42.04
C LYS A 174 11.53 -4.74 43.05
N LEU A 175 10.26 -4.87 42.66
CA LEU A 175 9.13 -4.64 43.55
C LEU A 175 9.05 -5.70 44.66
N GLN A 176 9.29 -6.96 44.34
CA GLN A 176 9.28 -8.05 45.30
C GLN A 176 10.42 -7.92 46.31
N ALA A 177 11.63 -7.56 45.87
CA ALA A 177 12.76 -7.29 46.75
C ALA A 177 12.47 -6.14 47.73
N ARG A 178 11.82 -5.06 47.26
CA ARG A 178 11.36 -3.95 48.12
C ARG A 178 10.33 -4.40 49.15
N ARG A 179 9.33 -5.19 48.74
CA ARG A 179 8.31 -5.74 49.66
C ARG A 179 8.93 -6.65 50.70
N SER A 180 9.83 -7.55 50.30
CA SER A 180 10.55 -8.44 51.21
C SER A 180 11.38 -7.65 52.22
N ARG A 181 12.13 -6.63 51.77
CA ARG A 181 12.92 -5.77 52.67
C ARG A 181 12.05 -5.04 53.68
N ARG A 182 10.91 -4.47 53.25
CA ARG A 182 9.96 -3.79 54.15
C ARG A 182 9.35 -4.75 55.16
N SER A 183 8.97 -5.96 54.73
CA SER A 183 8.44 -6.99 55.63
C SER A 183 9.47 -7.44 56.67
N ARG A 184 10.74 -7.59 56.29
CA ARG A 184 11.82 -7.92 57.25
C ARG A 184 12.01 -6.82 58.29
N MET A 185 12.00 -5.55 57.87
CA MET A 185 12.11 -4.42 58.81
C MET A 185 10.93 -4.38 59.79
N GLN A 186 9.69 -4.52 59.31
CA GLN A 186 8.50 -4.54 60.17
C GLN A 186 8.50 -5.71 61.16
N ASN A 187 8.94 -6.90 60.72
CA ASN A 187 9.05 -8.03 61.64
C ASN A 187 10.12 -7.79 62.71
N HIS A 188 11.26 -7.20 62.33
CA HIS A 188 12.31 -6.85 63.27
C HIS A 188 11.85 -5.78 64.28
N GLU A 189 11.13 -4.75 63.84
CA GLU A 189 10.51 -3.75 64.74
C GLU A 189 9.53 -4.41 65.72
N ARG A 190 8.65 -5.30 65.24
CA ARG A 190 7.72 -6.03 66.13
C ARG A 190 8.43 -6.91 67.15
N GLU A 191 9.53 -7.56 66.77
CA GLU A 191 10.34 -8.37 67.70
C GLU A 191 11.02 -7.50 68.77
N ILE A 192 11.53 -6.32 68.39
CA ILE A 192 12.12 -5.36 69.34
C ILE A 192 11.04 -4.80 70.29
N GLU A 193 9.88 -4.39 69.78
CA GLU A 193 8.77 -3.91 70.61
C GLU A 193 8.29 -5.01 71.58
N ALA A 194 8.17 -6.25 71.12
CA ALA A 194 7.79 -7.38 71.97
C ALA A 194 8.81 -7.63 73.10
N MET A 195 10.12 -7.53 72.82
CA MET A 195 11.17 -7.65 73.83
C MET A 195 11.24 -6.47 74.80
N GLN A 196 10.81 -5.27 74.40
CA GLN A 196 10.76 -4.09 75.27
C GLN A 196 9.48 -4.01 76.11
N SER A 197 8.42 -4.71 75.70
CA SER A 197 7.13 -4.76 76.40
C SER A 197 6.99 -5.90 77.43
N ALA A 198 8.02 -6.74 77.58
CA ALA A 198 8.10 -7.85 78.54
C ALA A 198 9.01 -7.47 79.73
#